data_AF-A0A8T3YQA4-F1
#
_entry.id   AF-A0A8T3YQA4-F1
#
_cell.length_a   1.000
_cell.length_b   1.000
_cell.length_c   1.000
_cell.angle_alpha   90.00
_cell.angle_beta   90.00
_cell.angle_gamma   90.00
#
_symmetry.space_group_name_H-M   'P 1'
#
loop_
_entity.id
_entity.type
_entity.pdbx_description
1 polymer ?
#
loop_
_entity_poly.entity_id
_entity_poly.type
_entity_poly.pdbx_seq_one_letter_code
_entity_poly.pdbx_strand_id
1 'polypeptide(L)'
;MAKRPQDKFTKDSDLEDKKSKDDEELKMHLGEEDKDIYNEDGAEELREDDEIDDWEEGFMEGASGMGKGPFCAHCGEELSDSKKCVEQIINGKHVTFCGDACASKGLRS
;
A
#
# COMPACT_ATOMS: atom_id res chain seq x y z
N MET A 1 4.26 55.90 -46.48
CA MET A 1 4.81 55.28 -45.25
C MET A 1 3.77 55.42 -44.15
N ALA A 2 2.96 54.40 -43.90
CA ALA A 2 2.01 54.37 -42.80
C ALA A 2 2.63 53.62 -41.61
N LYS A 3 2.74 54.27 -40.46
CA LYS A 3 3.28 53.68 -39.22
C LYS A 3 2.19 52.83 -38.57
N ARG A 4 2.47 51.54 -38.34
CA ARG A 4 1.59 50.59 -37.62
C ARG A 4 1.33 51.10 -36.20
N PRO A 5 0.09 51.05 -35.69
CA PRO A 5 -0.18 51.29 -34.28
C PRO A 5 0.45 50.17 -33.45
N GLN A 6 1.08 50.55 -32.34
CA GLN A 6 1.62 49.62 -31.35
C GLN A 6 0.46 49.13 -30.49
N ASP A 7 0.10 47.87 -30.64
CA ASP A 7 -0.83 47.17 -29.75
C ASP A 7 -0.22 47.11 -28.35
N LYS A 8 -0.91 47.74 -27.41
CA LYS A 8 -0.57 47.78 -25.99
C LYS A 8 -0.87 46.41 -25.41
N PHE A 9 0.18 45.61 -25.21
CA PHE A 9 0.11 44.37 -24.44
C PHE A 9 -0.29 44.73 -23.01
N THR A 10 -1.56 44.54 -22.66
CA THR A 10 -2.07 44.73 -21.30
C THR A 10 -1.42 43.68 -20.41
N LYS A 11 -0.54 44.18 -19.56
CA LYS A 11 0.27 43.47 -18.59
C LYS A 11 -0.63 42.97 -17.45
N ASP A 12 -0.52 41.67 -17.22
CA ASP A 12 -0.79 40.93 -15.98
C ASP A 12 -2.18 41.13 -15.33
N SER A 13 -3.03 40.15 -15.59
CA SER A 13 -4.23 39.86 -14.82
C SER A 13 -3.84 39.58 -13.37
N ASP A 14 -4.09 40.53 -12.48
CA ASP A 14 -4.27 40.29 -11.04
C ASP A 14 -5.47 39.32 -10.85
N LEU A 15 -5.20 38.04 -11.07
CA LEU A 15 -6.00 36.94 -10.56
C LEU A 15 -5.68 36.90 -9.06
N GLU A 16 -6.45 37.64 -8.28
CA GLU A 16 -6.53 37.44 -6.84
C GLU A 16 -6.92 35.98 -6.61
N ASP A 17 -5.95 35.19 -6.19
CA ASP A 17 -6.11 33.80 -5.75
C ASP A 17 -7.00 33.81 -4.50
N LYS A 18 -8.31 33.80 -4.73
CA LYS A 18 -9.31 33.60 -3.68
C LYS A 18 -9.22 32.13 -3.28
N LYS A 19 -8.23 31.78 -2.46
CA LYS A 19 -8.08 30.45 -1.84
C LYS A 19 -9.40 30.16 -1.11
N SER A 20 -10.22 29.31 -1.70
CA SER A 20 -11.46 28.85 -1.09
C SER A 20 -11.10 27.91 0.05
N LYS A 21 -11.93 27.82 1.10
CA LYS A 21 -11.74 26.81 2.15
C LYS A 21 -11.65 25.38 1.59
N ASP A 22 -12.35 25.16 0.47
CA ASP A 22 -12.34 23.94 -0.32
C ASP A 22 -10.94 23.60 -0.90
N ASP A 23 -10.16 24.62 -1.28
CA ASP A 23 -8.80 24.46 -1.82
C ASP A 23 -7.79 24.10 -0.73
N GLU A 24 -8.02 24.57 0.49
CA GLU A 24 -7.21 24.22 1.65
C GLU A 24 -7.48 22.79 2.13
N GLU A 25 -8.75 22.37 2.15
CA GLU A 25 -9.16 20.99 2.46
C GLU A 25 -8.55 19.99 1.48
N LEU A 26 -8.59 20.29 0.18
CA LEU A 26 -7.99 19.45 -0.85
C LEU A 26 -6.47 19.28 -0.67
N LYS A 27 -5.75 20.36 -0.31
CA LYS A 27 -4.30 20.33 -0.09
C LYS A 27 -3.88 19.47 1.09
N MET A 28 -4.68 19.45 2.15
CA MET A 28 -4.46 18.56 3.29
C MET A 28 -4.67 17.08 2.90
N HIS A 29 -5.74 16.77 2.16
CA HIS A 29 -5.98 15.42 1.65
C HIS A 29 -4.89 14.93 0.68
N LEU A 30 -4.28 15.84 -0.08
CA LEU A 30 -3.18 15.53 -1.00
C LEU A 30 -1.80 15.49 -0.32
N GLY A 31 -1.71 15.81 0.98
CA GLY A 31 -0.47 15.88 1.73
C GLY A 31 0.45 17.03 1.31
N GLU A 32 -0.11 18.10 0.73
CA GLU A 32 0.63 19.30 0.32
C GLU A 32 0.79 20.32 1.47
N GLU A 33 -0.07 20.25 2.49
CA GLU A 33 -0.07 21.13 3.66
C GLU A 33 -0.51 20.34 4.92
N ASP A 34 0.28 20.40 6.00
CA ASP A 34 -0.04 19.73 7.28
C ASP A 34 -0.63 20.74 8.28
N LYS A 35 -1.72 20.38 8.96
CA LYS A 35 -2.23 21.17 10.10
C LYS A 35 -1.34 21.01 11.33
N ASP A 36 -1.14 22.12 12.05
CA ASP A 36 -0.38 22.12 13.29
C ASP A 36 -1.17 21.43 14.41
N ILE A 37 -0.69 20.24 14.78
CA ILE A 37 -1.28 19.33 15.77
C ILE A 37 -1.27 19.87 17.21
N TYR A 38 -0.51 20.94 17.46
CA TYR A 38 -0.42 21.56 18.80
C TYR A 38 -1.48 22.65 19.01
N ASN A 39 -2.30 22.95 18.00
CA ASN A 39 -3.47 23.80 18.13
C ASN A 39 -4.73 22.97 18.42
N GLU A 40 -5.72 23.57 19.08
CA GLU A 40 -6.95 22.89 19.50
C GLU A 40 -7.68 22.19 18.33
N ASP A 41 -7.78 22.85 17.18
CA ASP A 41 -8.45 22.32 15.98
C ASP A 41 -7.68 21.15 15.34
N GLY A 42 -6.34 21.21 15.29
CA GLY A 42 -5.52 20.13 14.71
C GLY A 42 -5.49 18.87 15.57
N ALA A 43 -5.70 19.02 16.89
CA ALA A 43 -5.77 17.89 17.82
C ALA A 43 -7.12 17.17 17.79
N GLU A 44 -8.20 17.83 17.35
CA GLU A 44 -9.52 17.22 17.22
C GLU A 44 -9.62 16.38 15.95
N GLU A 45 -9.15 16.89 14.81
CA GLU A 45 -9.16 16.18 13.52
C GLU A 45 -8.33 14.89 13.53
N LEU A 46 -7.17 14.88 14.21
CA LEU A 46 -6.37 13.66 14.38
C LEU A 46 -7.08 12.57 15.18
N ARG A 47 -8.08 12.91 15.99
CA ARG A 47 -8.87 11.93 16.74
C ARG A 47 -10.08 11.43 15.95
N GLU A 48 -10.59 12.24 15.03
CA GLU A 48 -11.73 11.86 14.19
C GLU A 48 -11.31 10.87 13.09
N ASP A 49 -10.07 10.93 12.62
CA ASP A 49 -9.50 10.04 11.58
C ASP A 49 -8.75 8.82 12.16
N ASP A 50 -8.95 8.50 13.44
CA ASP A 50 -8.38 7.30 14.10
C ASP A 50 -9.23 6.03 13.83
N GLU A 51 -10.29 6.17 13.01
CA GLU A 51 -11.11 5.05 12.55
C GLU A 51 -10.46 4.42 11.32
N ILE A 52 -9.90 3.23 11.52
CA ILE A 52 -9.28 2.44 10.45
C ILE A 52 -10.37 1.83 9.56
N ASP A 53 -10.23 1.97 8.25
CA ASP A 53 -11.16 1.29 7.33
C ASP A 53 -10.92 -0.24 7.34
N ASP A 54 -11.95 -1.02 7.00
CA ASP A 54 -11.90 -2.50 6.90
C ASP A 54 -10.71 -3.02 6.06
N TRP A 55 -10.28 -2.27 5.05
CA TRP A 55 -9.16 -2.65 4.18
C TRP A 55 -7.79 -2.36 4.81
N GLU A 56 -7.69 -1.35 5.67
CA GLU A 56 -6.50 -0.99 6.44
C GLU A 56 -6.26 -1.98 7.58
N GLU A 57 -7.35 -2.48 8.18
CA GLU A 57 -7.30 -3.57 9.16
C GLU A 57 -6.62 -4.83 8.58
N GLY A 58 -6.93 -5.16 7.32
CA GLY A 58 -6.28 -6.26 6.60
C GLY A 58 -4.78 -6.08 6.36
N PHE A 59 -4.29 -4.84 6.32
CA PHE A 59 -2.85 -4.55 6.24
C PHE A 59 -2.17 -4.68 7.60
N MET A 60 -2.88 -4.36 8.69
CA MET A 60 -2.43 -4.47 10.08
C MET A 60 -2.28 -5.91 10.57
N GLU A 61 -3.11 -6.83 10.08
CA GLU A 61 -3.08 -8.24 10.46
C GLU A 61 -1.71 -8.90 10.12
N GLY A 62 -0.97 -8.30 9.17
CA GLY A 62 0.36 -8.72 8.78
C GLY A 62 0.36 -10.08 8.07
N ALA A 63 1.27 -10.26 7.11
CA ALA A 63 1.44 -11.55 6.46
C ALA A 63 2.12 -12.55 7.40
N SER A 64 1.34 -13.19 8.27
CA SER A 64 1.78 -14.23 9.21
C SER A 64 2.11 -15.54 8.47
N GLY A 65 3.18 -15.51 7.67
CA GLY A 65 3.67 -16.72 6.99
C GLY A 65 4.48 -16.51 5.71
N MET A 66 4.48 -15.31 5.11
CA MET A 66 5.10 -15.06 3.79
C MET A 66 6.62 -14.82 3.81
N GLY A 67 7.34 -15.40 4.76
CA GLY A 67 8.80 -15.19 4.91
C GLY A 67 9.63 -16.44 5.11
N LYS A 68 9.01 -17.60 5.36
CA LYS A 68 9.72 -18.88 5.41
C LYS A 68 9.47 -19.58 4.09
N GLY A 69 10.53 -19.75 3.30
CA GLY A 69 10.47 -20.53 2.07
C GLY A 69 9.81 -21.90 2.33
N PRO A 70 9.12 -22.48 1.35
CA PRO A 70 8.43 -23.74 1.56
C PRO A 70 9.47 -24.83 1.94
N PHE A 71 9.21 -25.58 3.00
CA PHE A 71 10.04 -26.73 3.40
C PHE A 71 9.34 -28.02 3.00
N CYS A 72 10.13 -29.03 2.62
CA CYS A 72 9.60 -30.35 2.33
C CYS A 72 8.99 -30.97 3.60
N ALA A 73 7.72 -31.34 3.56
CA ALA A 73 7.00 -31.82 4.74
C ALA A 73 7.46 -33.22 5.26
N HIS A 74 8.21 -33.98 4.44
CA HIS A 74 8.83 -35.26 4.86
C HIS A 74 10.28 -35.10 5.39
N CYS A 75 11.19 -34.45 4.64
CA CYS A 75 12.61 -34.36 5.00
C CYS A 75 13.03 -33.03 5.64
N GLY A 76 12.21 -31.98 5.57
CA GLY A 76 12.54 -30.65 6.10
C GLY A 76 13.54 -29.85 5.26
N GLU A 77 13.89 -30.31 4.05
CA GLU A 77 14.77 -29.57 3.14
C GLU A 77 14.06 -28.34 2.58
N GLU A 78 14.77 -27.23 2.45
CA GLU A 78 14.27 -26.00 1.83
C GLU A 78 13.97 -26.24 0.34
N LEU A 79 12.77 -25.87 -0.07
CA LEU A 79 12.32 -25.95 -1.44
C LEU A 79 12.62 -24.62 -2.12
N SER A 80 13.58 -24.65 -3.02
CA SER A 80 13.89 -23.55 -3.92
C SER A 80 13.01 -23.63 -5.18
N ASP A 81 12.69 -22.48 -5.79
CA ASP A 81 11.91 -22.39 -7.04
C ASP A 81 12.46 -23.23 -8.21
N SER A 82 13.75 -23.59 -8.16
CA SER A 82 14.43 -24.37 -9.19
C SER A 82 14.17 -25.88 -9.12
N LYS A 83 13.53 -26.40 -8.06
CA LYS A 83 13.27 -27.84 -7.87
C LYS A 83 11.81 -28.19 -8.15
N LYS A 84 11.57 -29.33 -8.81
CA LYS A 84 10.23 -29.89 -9.01
C LYS A 84 9.63 -30.27 -7.66
N CYS A 85 8.66 -29.50 -7.19
CA CYS A 85 7.94 -29.77 -5.96
C CYS A 85 6.62 -30.50 -6.25
N VAL A 86 6.16 -31.30 -5.28
CA VAL A 86 4.87 -32.01 -5.35
C VAL A 86 4.00 -31.56 -4.18
N GLU A 87 2.81 -31.08 -4.48
CA GLU A 87 1.83 -30.64 -3.48
C GLU A 87 0.75 -31.70 -3.29
N GLN A 88 0.38 -31.99 -2.04
CA GLN A 88 -0.69 -32.92 -1.69
C GLN A 88 -1.49 -32.40 -0.50
N ILE A 89 -2.73 -32.89 -0.36
CA ILE A 89 -3.58 -32.57 0.78
C ILE A 89 -3.51 -33.74 1.77
N ILE A 90 -2.93 -33.49 2.94
CA ILE A 90 -2.84 -34.46 4.03
C ILE A 90 -3.53 -33.86 5.25
N ASN A 91 -4.53 -34.55 5.81
CA ASN A 91 -5.33 -34.07 6.95
C ASN A 91 -5.98 -32.69 6.71
N GLY A 92 -6.43 -32.41 5.48
CA GLY A 92 -7.04 -31.13 5.10
C GLY A 92 -6.06 -29.96 4.98
N LYS A 93 -4.74 -30.20 5.08
CA LYS A 93 -3.71 -29.18 4.92
C LYS A 93 -2.94 -29.41 3.62
N HIS A 94 -2.69 -28.34 2.87
CA HIS A 94 -1.77 -28.36 1.74
C HIS A 94 -0.34 -28.51 2.26
N VAL A 95 0.35 -29.55 1.78
CA VAL A 95 1.74 -29.84 2.13
C VAL A 95 2.57 -30.01 0.86
N THR A 96 3.80 -29.51 0.89
CA THR A 96 4.71 -29.53 -0.26
C THR A 96 5.89 -30.47 0.02
N PHE A 97 6.33 -31.22 -1.00
CA PHE A 97 7.44 -32.16 -0.94
C PHE A 97 8.49 -31.86 -2.01
N CYS A 98 9.76 -32.18 -1.74
CA CYS A 98 10.86 -32.01 -2.68
C CYS A 98 10.82 -32.99 -3.88
N GLY A 99 9.88 -33.92 -3.91
CA GLY A 99 9.69 -34.86 -5.02
C GLY A 99 8.74 -36.01 -4.68
N ASP A 100 8.42 -36.80 -5.70
CA ASP A 100 7.47 -37.92 -5.65
C ASP A 100 7.85 -38.98 -4.59
N ALA A 101 9.15 -39.19 -4.37
CA ALA A 101 9.64 -40.14 -3.36
C ALA A 101 9.35 -39.70 -1.92
N CYS A 102 9.39 -38.39 -1.64
CA CYS A 102 9.06 -37.84 -0.32
C CYS A 102 7.55 -37.75 -0.12
N ALA A 103 6.80 -37.41 -1.16
CA ALA A 103 5.33 -37.44 -1.14
C ALA A 103 4.80 -38.85 -0.83
N SER A 104 5.38 -39.88 -1.45
CA SER A 104 4.98 -41.28 -1.24
C SER A 104 5.25 -41.82 0.16
N LYS A 105 6.24 -41.25 0.88
CA LYS A 105 6.62 -41.68 2.23
C LYS A 105 5.75 -41.04 3.32
N GLY A 106 4.94 -40.04 2.97
CA GLY A 106 4.00 -39.40 3.87
C GLY A 106 4.67 -38.51 4.93
N LEU A 107 3.85 -37.79 5.70
CA LEU A 107 4.33 -36.96 6.81
C LEU A 107 4.89 -37.84 7.93
N ARG A 108 6.01 -37.43 8.55
CA ARG A 108 6.36 -37.92 9.89
C ARG A 108 5.35 -37.32 10.87
N SER A 109 4.43 -38.16 11.36
CA SER A 109 3.48 -37.83 12.43
C SER A 109 4.19 -37.54 13.74
#